data_AF-A0A5J4P392-F1
#
_entry.id   AF-A0A5J4P392-F1
#
_cell.length_a   1.000
_cell.length_b   1.000
_cell.length_c   1.000
_cell.angle_alpha   90.00
_cell.angle_beta   90.00
_cell.angle_gamma   90.00
#
_symmetry.space_group_name_H-M   'P 1'
#
loop_
_entity.id
_entity.type
_entity.pdbx_description
1 polymer ?
#
loop_
_entity_poly.entity_id
_entity_poly.type
_entity_poly.pdbx_seq_one_letter_code
_entity_poly.pdbx_strand_id
1 'polypeptide(L)'
;MESYSQLNRAQLSFDYLHTNSGSMRIGNDMMLFTKKDGVLTCLFLSRSFHEEEKLDEVVVPLPSFKGSEKAPLVETPEDKKKHDIEMHLILKYSPFRCQKDFFAQFDKLKEASGTLVIIYNMKLLNHGGPELDIVTNPRDILLASGSENEETVEPDAEML
;
A
#
# COMPACT_ATOMS: atom_id res chain seq x y z
N MET A 1 20.95 10.26 -2.56
CA MET A 1 19.86 10.80 -3.40
C MET A 1 19.83 10.23 -4.82
N GLU A 2 20.95 9.72 -5.38
CA GLU A 2 20.98 9.19 -6.77
C GLU A 2 20.36 7.80 -6.99
N SER A 3 20.28 6.93 -5.96
CA SER A 3 19.92 5.51 -6.11
C SER A 3 18.54 5.22 -6.70
N TYR A 4 17.58 6.15 -6.58
CA TYR A 4 16.20 5.96 -7.03
C TYR A 4 15.77 6.97 -8.11
N SER A 5 16.71 7.73 -8.66
CA SER A 5 16.46 8.77 -9.68
C SER A 5 15.73 8.26 -10.93
N GLN A 6 15.85 6.95 -11.22
CA GLN A 6 15.26 6.28 -12.37
C GLN A 6 13.80 5.82 -12.13
N LEU A 7 13.32 5.87 -10.89
CA LEU A 7 11.99 5.38 -10.52
C LEU A 7 10.89 6.40 -10.80
N ASN A 8 9.66 5.90 -10.96
CA ASN A 8 8.51 6.77 -11.14
C ASN A 8 8.33 7.67 -9.91
N ARG A 9 8.29 8.97 -10.15
CA ARG A 9 7.88 9.98 -9.17
C ARG A 9 6.38 10.20 -9.32
N ALA A 10 5.65 10.17 -8.22
CA ALA A 10 4.23 10.47 -8.28
C ALA A 10 4.01 11.97 -8.55
N GLN A 11 3.62 12.33 -9.77
CA GLN A 11 2.98 13.63 -10.04
C GLN A 11 1.47 13.38 -9.92
N LEU A 12 0.96 13.64 -8.72
CA LEU A 12 -0.34 13.17 -8.24
C LEU A 12 -1.48 13.63 -9.16
N SER A 13 -2.03 12.73 -9.97
CA SER A 13 -3.32 12.97 -10.64
C SER A 13 -4.45 12.86 -9.61
N PHE A 14 -5.55 13.58 -9.85
CA PHE A 14 -6.65 13.76 -8.89
C PHE A 14 -7.28 12.45 -8.35
N ASP A 15 -7.21 11.36 -9.11
CA ASP A 15 -7.72 10.04 -8.72
C ASP A 15 -6.77 9.29 -7.76
N TYR A 16 -5.46 9.57 -7.84
CA TYR A 16 -4.46 9.05 -6.90
C TYR A 16 -4.65 9.63 -5.49
N LEU A 17 -5.10 10.87 -5.38
CA LEU A 17 -5.23 11.55 -4.08
C LEU A 17 -6.30 10.91 -3.18
N HIS A 18 -7.41 10.43 -3.74
CA HIS A 18 -8.50 9.79 -2.96
C HIS A 18 -8.15 8.38 -2.48
N THR A 19 -7.52 7.58 -3.35
CA THR A 19 -7.06 6.24 -2.95
C THR A 19 -5.95 6.34 -1.91
N ASN A 20 -5.03 7.30 -2.06
CA ASN A 20 -3.96 7.55 -1.10
C ASN A 20 -4.49 8.14 0.22
N SER A 21 -5.42 9.09 0.22
CA SER A 21 -5.91 9.66 1.48
C SER A 21 -6.67 8.62 2.33
N GLY A 22 -7.45 7.74 1.68
CA GLY A 22 -8.17 6.65 2.34
C GLY A 22 -7.26 5.52 2.82
N SER A 23 -6.36 5.00 1.97
CA SER A 23 -5.48 3.89 2.36
C SER A 23 -4.43 4.31 3.39
N MET A 24 -3.85 5.50 3.23
CA MET A 24 -2.86 6.06 4.17
C MET A 24 -3.51 6.53 5.48
N ARG A 25 -4.84 6.65 5.53
CA ARG A 25 -5.58 6.85 6.78
C ARG A 25 -5.53 5.58 7.62
N ILE A 26 -5.77 4.41 7.02
CA ILE A 26 -5.96 3.15 7.74
C ILE A 26 -4.70 2.29 7.87
N GLY A 27 -3.71 2.45 6.98
CA GLY A 27 -2.44 1.73 7.06
C GLY A 27 -1.24 2.55 6.60
N ASN A 28 -0.05 2.11 7.01
CA ASN A 28 1.21 2.77 6.63
C ASN A 28 1.70 2.37 5.25
N ASP A 29 1.29 1.21 4.75
CA ASP A 29 1.75 0.69 3.48
C ASP A 29 0.61 0.02 2.72
N MET A 30 0.67 0.13 1.39
CA MET A 30 -0.32 -0.37 0.46
C MET A 30 0.36 -0.99 -0.76
N MET A 31 -0.21 -2.10 -1.23
CA MET A 31 0.06 -2.67 -2.54
C MET A 31 -1.23 -2.78 -3.34
N LEU A 32 -1.13 -2.51 -4.63
CA LEU A 32 -2.21 -2.73 -5.60
C LEU A 32 -1.69 -3.67 -6.67
N PHE A 33 -2.37 -4.78 -6.85
CA PHE A 33 -2.14 -5.76 -7.91
C PHE A 33 -3.28 -5.64 -8.89
N THR A 34 -2.99 -5.33 -10.16
CA THR A 34 -4.02 -5.27 -11.20
C THR A 34 -3.64 -6.13 -12.39
N LYS A 35 -4.65 -6.77 -12.98
CA LYS A 35 -4.56 -7.55 -14.20
C LYS A 35 -5.50 -6.91 -15.22
N LYS A 36 -5.00 -6.66 -16.42
CA LYS A 36 -5.82 -6.16 -17.55
C LYS A 36 -5.13 -6.52 -18.86
N ASP A 37 -5.91 -7.05 -19.82
CA ASP A 37 -5.44 -7.35 -21.18
C ASP A 37 -4.15 -8.19 -21.23
N GLY A 38 -4.03 -9.16 -20.32
CA GLY A 38 -2.85 -10.03 -20.22
C GLY A 38 -1.61 -9.38 -19.59
N VAL A 39 -1.71 -8.14 -19.12
CA VAL A 39 -0.67 -7.43 -18.38
C VAL A 39 -0.96 -7.48 -16.89
N LEU A 40 0.07 -7.77 -16.09
CA LEU A 40 0.04 -7.70 -14.63
C LEU A 40 0.84 -6.48 -14.20
N THR A 41 0.25 -5.61 -13.38
CA THR A 41 0.94 -4.44 -12.84
C THR A 41 0.81 -4.43 -11.33
N CYS A 42 1.93 -4.20 -10.65
CA CYS A 42 1.92 -3.95 -9.22
C CYS A 42 2.27 -2.49 -8.98
N LEU A 43 1.55 -1.85 -8.05
CA LEU A 43 1.91 -0.57 -7.46
C LEU A 43 2.25 -0.79 -6.01
N PHE A 44 3.36 -0.22 -5.56
CA PHE A 44 3.79 -0.29 -4.17
C PHE A 44 3.96 1.09 -3.56
N LEU A 45 3.17 1.40 -2.53
CA LEU A 45 3.24 2.63 -1.77
C LEU A 45 3.57 2.28 -0.32
N SER A 46 4.76 2.63 0.16
CA SER A 46 5.19 2.26 1.51
C SER A 46 5.81 3.42 2.25
N ARG A 47 5.18 3.89 3.32
CA ARG A 47 5.81 4.86 4.22
C ARG A 47 7.02 4.27 4.92
N SER A 48 6.96 3.00 5.31
CA SER A 48 8.09 2.35 5.98
C SER A 48 9.36 2.36 5.12
N PHE A 49 9.24 2.10 3.82
CA PHE A 49 10.35 2.25 2.87
C PHE A 49 10.91 3.68 2.84
N HIS A 50 10.05 4.70 2.74
CA HIS A 50 10.49 6.08 2.67
C HIS A 50 11.16 6.54 3.97
N GLU A 51 10.63 6.13 5.13
CA GLU A 51 11.18 6.47 6.44
C GLU A 51 12.53 5.79 6.69
N GLU A 52 12.66 4.50 6.35
CA GLU A 52 13.91 3.75 6.53
C GLU A 52 15.04 4.29 5.64
N GLU A 53 14.71 4.62 4.39
CA GLU A 53 15.67 5.16 3.40
C GLU A 53 15.81 6.69 3.48
N LYS A 54 15.04 7.35 4.38
CA LYS A 54 15.03 8.81 4.61
C LYS A 54 14.81 9.61 3.32
N LEU A 55 13.76 9.24 2.59
CA LEU A 55 13.41 9.87 1.32
C LEU A 55 12.51 11.09 1.53
N ASP A 56 12.92 12.23 0.96
CA ASP A 56 12.12 13.46 0.96
C ASP A 56 11.05 13.48 -0.15
N GLU A 57 11.18 12.58 -1.13
CA GLU A 57 10.31 12.50 -2.30
C GLU A 57 9.55 11.17 -2.36
N VAL A 58 8.35 11.20 -2.92
CA VAL A 58 7.51 10.02 -3.08
C VAL A 58 7.97 9.20 -4.30
N VAL A 59 8.57 8.05 -4.00
CA VAL A 59 9.01 7.03 -4.95
C VAL A 59 8.02 5.86 -4.93
N VAL A 60 7.51 5.49 -6.10
CA VAL A 60 6.49 4.44 -6.22
C VAL A 60 6.96 3.36 -7.20
N PRO A 61 7.43 2.20 -6.70
CA PRO A 61 7.70 1.05 -7.56
C PRO A 61 6.44 0.61 -8.31
N LEU A 62 6.54 0.51 -9.64
CA LEU A 62 5.41 0.19 -10.52
C LEU A 62 5.76 -0.88 -11.59
N PRO A 63 6.25 -2.07 -11.22
CA PRO A 63 6.66 -3.06 -12.20
C PRO A 63 5.46 -3.65 -12.93
N SER A 64 5.64 -3.90 -14.23
CA SER A 64 4.66 -4.54 -15.11
C SER A 64 5.23 -5.80 -15.75
N PHE A 65 4.36 -6.79 -15.97
CA PHE A 65 4.73 -8.11 -16.46
C PHE A 65 3.79 -8.58 -17.56
N LYS A 66 4.33 -9.38 -18.47
CA LYS A 66 3.53 -10.24 -19.36
C LYS A 66 2.90 -11.34 -18.51
N GLY A 67 1.58 -11.39 -18.42
CA GLY A 67 0.86 -12.21 -17.45
C GLY A 67 0.98 -13.72 -17.66
N SER A 68 1.10 -14.19 -18.91
CA SER A 68 1.29 -15.61 -19.22
C SER A 68 2.66 -16.13 -18.78
N GLU A 69 3.70 -15.31 -18.91
CA GLU A 69 5.10 -15.68 -18.67
C GLU A 69 5.60 -15.23 -17.30
N LYS A 70 4.87 -14.34 -16.63
CA LYS A 70 5.32 -13.60 -15.44
C LYS A 70 6.69 -12.94 -15.66
N ALA A 71 6.97 -12.58 -16.92
CA ALA A 71 8.21 -11.97 -17.36
C ALA A 71 8.10 -10.43 -17.36
N PRO A 72 9.18 -9.69 -17.04
CA PRO A 72 9.20 -8.24 -17.07
C PRO A 72 8.73 -7.69 -18.43
N LEU A 73 7.83 -6.72 -18.41
CA LEU A 73 7.41 -5.97 -19.60
C LEU A 73 8.31 -4.73 -19.74
N VAL A 74 9.46 -4.89 -20.39
CA VAL A 74 10.49 -3.86 -20.57
C VAL A 74 10.94 -3.78 -22.03
N GLU A 75 11.26 -2.58 -22.51
CA GLU A 75 11.66 -2.34 -23.91
C GLU A 75 13.15 -2.05 -24.05
N THR A 76 13.74 -1.36 -23.07
CA THR A 76 15.15 -0.96 -23.07
C THR A 76 15.97 -1.61 -21.94
N PRO A 77 17.30 -1.68 -22.06
CA PRO A 77 18.18 -2.06 -20.95
C PRO A 77 18.02 -1.15 -19.71
N GLU A 78 17.68 0.11 -19.91
CA GLU A 78 17.41 1.08 -18.84
C GLU A 78 16.12 0.72 -18.09
N ASP A 79 15.06 0.37 -18.82
CA ASP A 79 13.80 -0.10 -18.23
C ASP A 79 14.00 -1.41 -17.44
N LYS A 80 14.86 -2.30 -17.94
CA LYS A 80 15.25 -3.53 -17.24
C LYS A 80 15.86 -3.21 -15.88
N LYS A 81 16.83 -2.29 -15.82
CA LYS A 81 17.48 -1.88 -14.57
C LYS A 81 16.47 -1.25 -13.61
N LYS A 82 15.60 -0.37 -14.11
CA LYS A 82 14.52 0.24 -13.33
C LYS A 82 13.60 -0.83 -12.73
N HIS A 83 13.12 -1.75 -13.56
CA HIS A 83 12.26 -2.86 -13.15
C HIS A 83 12.93 -3.74 -12.07
N ASP A 84 14.23 -4.03 -12.22
CA ASP A 84 14.97 -4.84 -11.24
C ASP A 84 15.08 -4.11 -9.88
N ILE A 85 15.25 -2.78 -9.88
CA ILE A 85 15.23 -1.96 -8.66
C ILE A 85 13.83 -1.96 -8.04
N GLU A 86 12.78 -1.76 -8.84
CA GLU A 86 11.39 -1.79 -8.35
C GLU A 86 11.06 -3.12 -7.67
N MET A 87 11.44 -4.23 -8.30
CA MET A 87 11.25 -5.55 -7.73
C MET A 87 12.10 -5.78 -6.48
N HIS A 88 13.34 -5.29 -6.45
CA HIS A 88 14.17 -5.38 -5.25
C HIS A 88 13.51 -4.67 -4.06
N LEU A 89 12.99 -3.45 -4.27
CA LEU A 89 12.29 -2.69 -3.24
C LEU A 89 11.04 -3.39 -2.74
N ILE A 90 10.22 -3.93 -3.65
CA ILE A 90 9.02 -4.70 -3.29
C ILE A 90 9.39 -5.90 -2.43
N LEU A 91 10.38 -6.70 -2.83
CA LEU A 91 10.75 -7.90 -2.07
C LEU A 91 11.45 -7.55 -0.73
N LYS A 92 12.10 -6.38 -0.65
CA LYS A 92 12.78 -5.87 0.56
C LYS A 92 11.82 -5.22 1.58
N TYR A 93 10.72 -4.61 1.16
CA TYR A 93 9.86 -3.83 2.07
C TYR A 93 8.42 -4.32 2.17
N SER A 94 7.93 -5.08 1.19
CA SER A 94 6.58 -5.63 1.24
C SER A 94 6.48 -6.91 2.09
N PRO A 95 5.27 -7.38 2.42
CA PRO A 95 5.07 -8.68 3.07
C PRO A 95 5.48 -9.87 2.20
N PHE A 96 5.68 -9.66 0.89
CA PHE A 96 6.01 -10.71 -0.08
C PHE A 96 7.51 -10.72 -0.35
N ARG A 97 8.23 -11.58 0.37
CA ARG A 97 9.70 -11.61 0.38
C ARG A 97 10.33 -12.38 -0.78
N CYS A 98 9.51 -13.01 -1.62
CA CYS A 98 9.98 -13.73 -2.80
C CYS A 98 9.00 -13.59 -3.98
N GLN A 99 9.49 -13.84 -5.20
CA GLN A 99 8.68 -13.74 -6.41
C GLN A 99 7.46 -14.67 -6.39
N LYS A 100 7.60 -15.87 -5.82
CA LYS A 100 6.50 -16.84 -5.72
C LYS A 100 5.30 -16.24 -4.96
N ASP A 101 5.54 -15.67 -3.78
CA ASP A 101 4.48 -15.12 -2.93
C ASP A 101 3.91 -13.82 -3.51
N PHE A 102 4.76 -13.02 -4.17
CA PHE A 102 4.34 -11.83 -4.90
C PHE A 102 3.37 -12.19 -6.04
N PHE A 103 3.75 -13.15 -6.90
CA PHE A 103 2.90 -13.55 -8.03
C PHE A 103 1.65 -14.30 -7.61
N ALA A 104 1.65 -14.96 -6.44
CA ALA A 104 0.46 -15.59 -5.89
C ALA A 104 -0.67 -14.58 -5.63
N GLN A 105 -0.38 -13.28 -5.51
CA GLN A 105 -1.41 -12.25 -5.37
C GLN A 105 -2.18 -12.02 -6.69
N PHE A 106 -1.50 -12.09 -7.84
CA PHE A 106 -2.17 -12.03 -9.14
C PHE A 106 -3.00 -13.30 -9.41
N ASP A 107 -2.59 -14.45 -8.89
CA ASP A 107 -3.34 -15.71 -9.05
C ASP A 107 -4.70 -15.68 -8.32
N LYS A 108 -4.91 -14.74 -7.38
CA LYS A 108 -6.23 -14.47 -6.77
C LYS A 108 -7.20 -13.77 -7.73
N LEU A 109 -6.70 -13.10 -8.76
CA LEU A 109 -7.49 -12.44 -9.81
C LEU A 109 -7.87 -13.45 -10.90
N LYS A 110 -8.97 -14.17 -10.67
CA LYS A 110 -9.42 -15.28 -11.53
C LYS A 110 -9.88 -14.83 -12.93
N GLU A 111 -10.39 -13.62 -13.04
CA GLU A 111 -10.92 -13.08 -14.28
C GLU A 111 -9.82 -12.55 -15.22
N ALA A 112 -10.21 -12.20 -16.44
CA ALA A 112 -9.31 -11.61 -17.44
C ALA A 112 -8.81 -10.22 -17.02
N SER A 113 -9.61 -9.51 -16.22
CA SER A 113 -9.25 -8.25 -15.57
C SER A 113 -9.64 -8.27 -14.10
N GLY A 114 -8.96 -7.47 -13.28
CA GLY A 114 -9.29 -7.35 -11.86
C GLY A 114 -8.24 -6.56 -11.09
N THR A 115 -8.59 -6.14 -9.89
CA THR A 115 -7.70 -5.39 -9.00
C THR A 115 -7.84 -5.91 -7.58
N LEU A 116 -6.70 -6.15 -6.94
CA LEU A 116 -6.57 -6.53 -5.53
C LEU A 116 -5.77 -5.44 -4.82
N VAL A 117 -6.36 -4.86 -3.79
CA VAL A 117 -5.70 -3.91 -2.90
C VAL A 117 -5.38 -4.59 -1.58
N ILE A 118 -4.14 -4.46 -1.12
CA ILE A 118 -3.67 -4.97 0.15
C ILE A 118 -3.11 -3.79 0.94
N ILE A 119 -3.69 -3.52 2.09
CA ILE A 119 -3.21 -2.51 3.03
C ILE A 119 -2.69 -3.24 4.26
N TYR A 120 -1.52 -2.85 4.74
CA TYR A 120 -0.86 -3.47 5.87
C TYR A 120 -0.09 -2.43 6.69
N ASN A 121 0.49 -2.88 7.81
CA ASN A 121 0.99 -1.98 8.85
C ASN A 121 -0.11 -0.99 9.26
N MET A 122 -1.25 -1.56 9.66
CA MET A 122 -2.46 -0.82 10.04
C MET A 122 -2.18 0.15 11.17
N LYS A 123 -2.84 1.30 11.18
CA LYS A 123 -2.72 2.23 12.30
C LYS A 123 -3.28 1.63 13.58
N LEU A 124 -2.60 1.95 14.67
CA LEU A 124 -2.95 1.51 16.01
C LEU A 124 -3.55 2.68 16.79
N LEU A 125 -4.49 2.35 17.67
CA LEU A 125 -5.02 3.25 18.69
C LEU A 125 -3.94 3.53 19.75
N ASN A 126 -4.19 4.50 20.63
CA ASN A 126 -3.23 4.92 21.67
C ASN A 126 -2.80 3.77 22.60
N HIS A 127 -3.68 2.79 22.82
CA HIS A 127 -3.39 1.58 23.61
C HIS A 127 -2.69 0.47 22.80
N GLY A 128 -2.27 0.75 21.56
CA GLY A 128 -1.54 -0.18 20.69
C GLY A 128 -2.39 -1.23 19.98
N GLY A 129 -3.72 -1.21 20.14
CA GLY A 129 -4.63 -2.13 19.43
C GLY A 129 -5.02 -1.61 18.04
N PRO A 130 -5.50 -2.46 17.13
CA PRO A 130 -5.96 -2.03 15.81
C PRO A 130 -7.26 -1.21 15.92
N GLU A 131 -7.42 -0.22 15.04
CA GLU A 131 -8.68 0.55 14.90
C GLU A 131 -9.84 -0.30 14.33
N LEU A 132 -9.50 -1.35 13.56
CA LEU A 132 -10.46 -2.27 12.95
C LEU A 132 -10.49 -3.60 13.72
N ASP A 133 -11.66 -3.98 14.21
CA ASP A 133 -11.92 -5.25 14.89
C ASP A 133 -12.52 -6.26 13.90
N ILE A 134 -11.75 -7.33 13.65
CA ILE A 134 -12.13 -8.47 12.81
C ILE A 134 -12.35 -9.76 13.62
N VAL A 135 -12.26 -9.68 14.95
CA VAL A 135 -12.31 -10.83 15.88
C VAL A 135 -13.72 -10.99 16.45
N THR A 136 -14.35 -9.91 16.88
CA THR A 136 -15.69 -9.95 17.53
C THR A 136 -16.74 -10.57 16.62
N ASN A 137 -16.72 -10.20 15.33
CA ASN A 137 -17.57 -10.80 14.31
C ASN A 137 -16.74 -11.20 13.09
N PRO A 138 -16.52 -12.49 12.81
CA PRO A 138 -15.67 -12.94 11.71
C PRO A 138 -16.28 -12.69 10.31
N ARG A 139 -17.49 -12.13 10.24
CA ARG A 139 -18.17 -11.75 8.99
C ARG A 139 -18.29 -10.24 8.81
N ASP A 140 -17.70 -9.45 9.70
CA ASP A 140 -17.79 -7.99 9.69
C ASP A 140 -16.44 -7.36 10.02
N ILE A 141 -16.29 -6.07 9.69
CA ILE A 141 -15.15 -5.25 10.09
C ILE A 141 -15.72 -4.12 10.92
N LEU A 142 -15.63 -4.28 12.25
CA LEU A 142 -16.16 -3.33 13.21
C LEU A 142 -15.11 -2.26 13.55
N LEU A 143 -15.56 -1.12 14.02
CA LEU A 143 -14.66 -0.17 14.69
C LEU A 143 -14.38 -0.70 16.09
N ALA A 144 -13.10 -0.79 16.46
CA ALA A 144 -12.73 -1.02 17.84
C ALA A 144 -13.24 0.17 18.67
N SER A 145 -14.03 -0.10 19.70
CA SER A 145 -14.51 0.94 20.61
C SER A 145 -13.30 1.61 21.25
N GLY A 146 -12.98 2.83 20.84
CA GLY A 146 -12.10 3.70 21.60
C GLY A 146 -12.68 3.78 23.01
N SER A 147 -11.84 3.66 24.04
CA SER A 147 -12.29 3.83 25.42
C SER A 147 -13.15 5.09 25.52
N GLU A 148 -14.44 4.93 25.84
CA GLU A 148 -15.34 6.02 26.21
C GLU A 148 -14.82 6.65 27.51
N ASN A 149 -13.81 7.51 27.38
CA ASN A 149 -13.39 8.47 28.39
C ASN A 149 -13.14 9.80 27.65
N GLU A 150 -14.09 10.22 26.82
CA GLU A 150 -14.27 11.64 26.61
C GLU A 150 -14.97 12.14 27.87
N GLU A 151 -14.17 12.70 28.80
CA GLU A 151 -14.72 13.50 29.89
C GLU A 151 -15.64 14.55 29.28
N THR A 152 -16.94 14.38 29.50
CA THR A 152 -17.92 15.44 29.35
C THR A 152 -17.48 16.59 30.24
N VAL A 153 -16.80 17.59 29.66
CA VAL A 153 -16.60 18.86 30.32
C VAL A 153 -17.99 19.48 30.46
N GLU A 154 -18.55 19.43 31.67
CA GLU A 154 -19.74 20.22 32.00
C GLU A 154 -19.41 21.69 31.74
N PRO A 155 -20.29 22.46 31.06
CA PRO A 155 -20.08 23.89 30.91
C PRO A 155 -20.19 24.52 32.30
N ASP A 156 -19.11 25.14 32.77
CA ASP A 156 -19.09 25.94 33.98
C ASP A 156 -20.25 26.94 33.94
N ALA A 157 -21.23 26.72 34.82
CA ALA A 157 -22.33 27.64 35.02
C ALA A 157 -21.76 29.00 35.46
N GLU A 158 -22.23 30.05 34.79
CA GLU A 158 -21.98 31.45 35.13
C GLU A 158 -22.07 31.66 36.66
N MET A 159 -20.97 32.07 37.28
CA MET A 159 -21.02 32.67 38.60
C MET A 159 -21.18 34.19 38.44
N LEU A 160 -22.36 34.64 38.85
CA LEU A 160 -22.77 36.02 39.11
C LEU A 160 -21.70 36.87 39.81
#